data_AF-A0A950Q8Z6-F1
#
_entry.id   AF-A0A950Q8Z6-F1
#
_cell.length_a   1.000
_cell.length_b   1.000
_cell.length_c   1.000
_cell.angle_alpha   90.00
_cell.angle_beta   90.00
_cell.angle_gamma   90.00
#
_symmetry.space_group_name_H-M   'P 1'
#
loop_
_entity.id
_entity.type
_entity.pdbx_description
1 polymer ?
#
loop_
_entity_poly.entity_id
_entity_poly.type
_entity_poly.pdbx_seq_one_letter_code
_entity_poly.pdbx_strand_id
1 'polypeptide(L)'
;IAYNIVGTARDLEEVTEGEVIKYSASGFRDFTRIASSDPTMWRDVFLNNREAVLEVLGRFTEDLTALQRAIRWGDGEALFNLFTRTRAIRRSIIEAGQDTPAPNFGRLRTRKP
;
A
#
# COMPACT_ATOMS: atom_id res chain seq x y z
N ILE A 1 3.19 5.18 2.32
CA ILE A 1 1.89 4.46 2.36
C ILE A 1 1.93 3.31 3.35
N ALA A 2 2.72 2.25 3.14
CA ALA A 2 2.76 1.08 4.05
C ALA A 2 3.01 1.43 5.53
N TYR A 3 4.08 2.17 5.82
CA TYR A 3 4.38 2.64 7.18
C TYR A 3 3.25 3.48 7.79
N ASN A 4 2.57 4.31 6.99
CA ASN A 4 1.45 5.13 7.47
C ASN A 4 0.18 4.30 7.70
N ILE A 5 -0.14 3.34 6.82
CA ILE A 5 -1.27 2.42 7.01
C ILE A 5 -1.08 1.57 8.27
N VAL A 6 0.13 1.06 8.50
CA VAL A 6 0.46 0.29 9.72
C VAL A 6 0.41 1.18 10.97
N GLY A 7 0.91 2.42 10.88
CA GLY A 7 0.79 3.42 11.95
C GLY A 7 -0.67 3.73 12.29
N THR A 8 -1.47 4.13 11.30
CA THR A 8 -2.91 4.39 11.47
C THR A 8 -3.64 3.19 12.04
N ALA A 9 -3.32 1.98 11.59
CA ALA A 9 -3.92 0.75 12.11
C ALA A 9 -3.52 0.48 13.57
N ARG A 10 -2.26 0.75 13.96
CA ARG A 10 -1.83 0.70 15.36
C ARG A 10 -2.56 1.74 16.21
N ASP A 11 -2.67 2.97 15.73
CA ASP A 11 -3.37 4.05 16.44
C ASP A 11 -4.87 3.69 16.63
N LEU A 12 -5.47 3.02 15.65
CA LEU A 12 -6.83 2.46 15.75
C LEU A 12 -6.90 1.27 16.73
N GLU A 13 -5.86 0.43 16.80
CA GLU A 13 -5.78 -0.72 17.72
C GLU A 13 -5.65 -0.29 19.19
N GLU A 14 -4.88 0.77 19.46
CA GLU A 14 -4.80 1.40 20.80
C GLU A 14 -6.18 1.95 21.24
N VAL A 15 -7.08 2.26 20.30
CA VAL A 15 -8.46 2.69 20.58
C VAL A 15 -9.47 1.52 20.69
N THR A 16 -9.16 0.34 20.13
CA THR A 16 -10.12 -0.78 19.97
C THR A 16 -9.73 -2.10 20.65
N GLU A 17 -8.70 -2.12 21.51
CA GLU A 17 -8.27 -3.29 22.32
C GLU A 17 -8.24 -4.64 21.54
N GLY A 18 -7.45 -4.70 20.46
CA GLY A 18 -6.89 -5.98 19.98
C GLY A 18 -7.51 -6.63 18.73
N GLU A 19 -8.22 -5.88 17.90
CA GLU A 19 -8.87 -6.43 16.70
C GLU A 19 -8.06 -6.29 15.41
N VAL A 20 -7.09 -5.39 15.33
CA VAL A 20 -6.37 -5.08 14.07
C VAL A 20 -5.46 -6.23 13.62
N ILE A 21 -4.79 -6.91 14.56
CA ILE A 21 -4.00 -8.13 14.26
C ILE A 21 -4.91 -9.31 13.85
N LYS A 22 -6.14 -9.39 14.36
CA LYS A 22 -7.07 -10.48 14.06
C LYS A 22 -7.77 -10.31 12.71
N TYR A 23 -8.00 -9.08 12.26
CA TYR A 23 -8.62 -8.76 10.97
C TYR A 23 -7.63 -8.35 9.88
N SER A 24 -6.34 -8.70 10.03
CA SER A 24 -5.34 -8.56 8.97
C SER A 24 -5.66 -9.50 7.80
N ALA A 25 -6.71 -9.18 7.05
CA ALA A 25 -7.00 -9.68 5.73
C ALA A 25 -5.74 -9.49 4.87
N SER A 26 -5.57 -10.37 3.89
CA SER A 26 -4.38 -10.53 3.05
C SER A 26 -3.68 -9.22 2.61
N GLY A 27 -4.42 -8.13 2.39
CA GLY A 27 -3.87 -6.81 2.04
C GLY A 27 -3.08 -6.10 3.14
N PHE A 28 -3.45 -6.21 4.43
CA PHE A 28 -2.72 -5.56 5.52
C PHE A 28 -1.35 -6.23 5.77
N ARG A 29 -1.29 -7.56 5.58
CA ARG A 29 -0.05 -8.35 5.66
C ARG A 29 1.03 -7.88 4.69
N ASP A 30 0.65 -7.43 3.50
CA ASP A 30 1.62 -6.92 2.51
C ASP A 30 2.20 -5.56 2.92
N PHE A 31 1.41 -4.73 3.61
CA PHE A 31 1.89 -3.46 4.17
C PHE A 31 2.80 -3.67 5.38
N THR A 32 2.48 -4.61 6.28
CA THR A 32 3.34 -4.92 7.43
C THR A 32 4.70 -5.50 7.00
N ARG A 33 4.74 -6.27 5.91
CA ARG A 33 6.01 -6.76 5.33
C ARG A 33 6.89 -5.64 4.78
N ILE A 34 6.32 -4.57 4.21
CA ILE A 34 7.12 -3.41 3.78
C ILE A 34 7.60 -2.64 5.01
N ALA A 35 6.72 -2.48 6.01
CA ALA A 35 7.01 -1.76 7.25
C ALA A 35 8.08 -2.43 8.14
N SER A 36 8.37 -3.72 7.96
CA SER A 36 9.44 -4.42 8.69
C SER A 36 10.86 -4.20 8.13
N SER A 37 10.99 -3.37 7.08
CA SER A 37 12.29 -3.02 6.50
C SER A 37 13.09 -2.08 7.41
N ASP A 38 14.41 -2.04 7.23
CA ASP A 38 15.31 -1.21 8.03
C ASP A 38 14.91 0.28 8.00
N PRO A 39 14.68 0.92 9.15
CA PRO A 39 14.19 2.29 9.22
C PRO A 39 15.26 3.32 8.81
N THR A 40 16.55 3.02 9.00
CA THR A 40 17.65 3.91 8.62
C THR A 40 17.75 4.02 7.10
N MET A 41 17.66 2.89 6.41
CA MET A 41 17.64 2.82 4.95
C MET A 41 16.48 3.63 4.37
N TRP A 42 15.26 3.44 4.88
CA TRP A 42 14.09 4.15 4.37
C TRP A 42 14.09 5.64 4.68
N ARG A 43 14.60 6.05 5.86
CA ARG A 43 14.86 7.46 6.16
C ARG A 43 15.75 8.08 5.09
N ASP A 44 16.87 7.43 4.77
CA ASP A 44 17.83 7.97 3.82
C ASP A 44 17.26 8.00 2.39
N VAL A 45 16.49 6.98 1.98
CA VAL A 45 15.76 7.01 0.71
C VAL A 45 14.79 8.19 0.63
N PHE A 46 14.00 8.44 1.67
CA PHE A 46 13.04 9.55 1.68
C PHE A 46 13.72 10.91 1.71
N LEU A 47 14.80 11.08 2.46
CA LEU A 47 15.54 12.35 2.52
C LEU A 47 16.26 12.65 1.21
N ASN A 48 16.85 11.65 0.56
CA ASN A 48 17.57 11.83 -0.70
C ASN A 48 16.65 11.96 -1.93
N ASN A 49 15.39 11.50 -1.84
CA ASN A 49 14.41 11.58 -2.93
C ASN A 49 13.17 12.43 -2.56
N ARG A 50 13.37 13.43 -1.69
CA ARG A 50 12.27 14.17 -1.04
C ARG A 50 11.26 14.74 -2.03
N GLU A 51 11.70 15.44 -3.07
CA GLU A 51 10.79 16.13 -4.00
C GLU A 51 9.89 15.15 -4.74
N ALA A 52 10.45 14.09 -5.33
CA ALA A 52 9.66 13.08 -6.05
C ALA A 52 8.72 12.33 -5.10
N VAL A 53 9.17 12.06 -3.87
CA VAL A 53 8.32 11.43 -2.84
C VAL A 53 7.14 12.34 -2.49
N LEU A 54 7.38 13.63 -2.27
CA LEU A 54 6.33 14.60 -1.96
C LEU A 54 5.33 14.76 -3.11
N GLU A 55 5.81 14.78 -4.36
CA GLU A 55 4.95 14.82 -5.53
C GLU A 55 4.00 13.61 -5.59
N VAL A 56 4.55 12.40 -5.40
CA VAL A 56 3.75 11.17 -5.40
C VAL A 56 2.77 11.15 -4.23
N LEU A 57 3.18 11.62 -3.04
CA LEU A 57 2.29 11.72 -1.88
C LEU A 57 1.15 12.72 -2.14
N GLY A 58 1.43 13.87 -2.77
CA GLY A 58 0.40 14.84 -3.14
C GLY A 58 -0.66 14.24 -4.06
N ARG A 59 -0.23 13.60 -5.16
CA ARG A 59 -1.14 12.91 -6.08
C ARG A 59 -1.97 11.84 -5.39
N PHE A 60 -1.34 11.05 -4.51
CA PHE A 60 -2.04 10.03 -3.74
C PHE A 60 -3.10 10.62 -2.79
N THR A 61 -2.83 11.75 -2.14
CA THR A 61 -3.80 12.47 -1.31
C THR A 61 -4.98 13.00 -2.12
N GLU A 62 -4.73 13.52 -3.32
CA GLU A 62 -5.79 13.97 -4.24
C GLU A 62 -6.69 12.81 -4.66
N ASP A 63 -6.11 11.67 -5.02
CA ASP A 63 -6.84 10.45 -5.39
C ASP A 63 -7.70 9.93 -4.22
N LEU A 64 -7.15 9.91 -2.99
CA LEU A 64 -7.92 9.54 -1.80
C LEU A 64 -9.09 10.50 -1.54
N THR A 65 -8.87 11.81 -1.74
CA THR A 65 -9.90 12.83 -1.58
C THR A 65 -11.00 12.69 -2.63
N ALA A 66 -10.65 12.30 -3.86
CA ALA A 66 -11.61 12.01 -4.92
C ALA A 66 -12.45 10.77 -4.58
N LEU A 67 -11.80 9.68 -4.13
CA LEU A 67 -12.49 8.47 -3.68
C LEU A 67 -13.47 8.75 -2.52
N GLN A 68 -13.02 9.50 -1.50
CA GLN A 68 -13.87 9.86 -0.37
C GLN A 68 -15.10 10.67 -0.81
N ARG A 69 -14.94 11.60 -1.77
CA ARG A 69 -16.06 12.37 -2.33
C ARG A 69 -17.05 11.47 -3.08
N ALA A 70 -16.55 10.57 -3.93
CA ALA A 70 -17.39 9.63 -4.67
C ALA A 70 -18.24 8.77 -3.72
N ILE A 71 -17.64 8.27 -2.64
CA ILE A 71 -18.37 7.52 -1.59
C ILE A 71 -19.41 8.42 -0.92
N ARG A 72 -19.01 9.63 -0.46
CA ARG A 72 -19.88 10.55 0.28
C ARG A 72 -21.14 10.93 -0.50
N TRP A 73 -21.03 11.06 -1.82
CA TRP A 73 -22.14 11.46 -2.68
C TRP A 73 -22.82 10.31 -3.41
N GLY A 74 -22.41 9.06 -3.14
CA GLY A 74 -22.99 7.88 -3.79
C GLY A 74 -22.73 7.82 -5.30
N ASP A 75 -21.61 8.38 -5.76
CA ASP A 75 -21.23 8.39 -7.18
C ASP A 75 -20.71 7.00 -7.61
N GLY A 76 -21.65 6.10 -7.90
CA GLY A 76 -21.36 4.73 -8.29
C GLY A 76 -20.59 4.62 -9.61
N GLU A 77 -20.77 5.56 -10.53
CA GLU A 77 -20.07 5.55 -11.83
C GLU A 77 -18.59 5.89 -11.64
N ALA A 78 -18.26 6.92 -10.86
CA ALA A 78 -16.88 7.25 -10.53
C ALA A 78 -16.16 6.07 -9.84
N LEU A 79 -16.83 5.40 -8.90
CA LEU A 79 -16.29 4.22 -8.22
C LEU A 79 -16.05 3.06 -9.20
N PHE A 80 -17.03 2.75 -10.05
CA PHE A 80 -16.91 1.69 -11.05
C PHE A 80 -15.75 1.95 -12.02
N ASN A 81 -15.63 3.19 -12.50
CA ASN A 81 -14.56 3.59 -13.40
C ASN A 81 -13.18 3.48 -12.73
N LEU A 82 -13.06 3.92 -11.48
CA LEU A 82 -11.82 3.78 -10.70
C LEU A 82 -11.41 2.31 -10.56
N PHE A 83 -12.33 1.43 -10.13
CA PHE A 83 -12.04 0.00 -9.95
C PHE A 83 -11.70 -0.71 -11.27
N THR A 84 -12.35 -0.31 -12.36
CA THR A 84 -12.04 -0.86 -13.69
C THR A 84 -10.62 -0.51 -14.12
N ARG A 85 -10.19 0.75 -13.92
CA ARG A 85 -8.84 1.21 -14.24
C ARG A 85 -7.78 0.48 -13.41
N THR A 86 -7.98 0.33 -12.09
CA THR A 86 -7.01 -0.34 -11.23
C THR A 86 -6.88 -1.84 -11.54
N ARG A 87 -7.97 -2.49 -11.95
CA ARG A 87 -7.95 -3.88 -12.43
C ARG A 87 -7.15 -4.07 -13.71
N ALA A 88 -7.15 -3.09 -14.62
CA ALA A 88 -6.35 -3.13 -15.84
C ALA A 88 -4.84 -3.14 -15.52
N ILE A 89 -4.39 -2.33 -14.56
CA ILE A 89 -2.99 -2.29 -14.10
C ILE A 89 -2.56 -3.67 -13.59
N ARG A 90 -3.38 -4.31 -12.75
CA ARG A 90 -3.09 -5.67 -12.24
C ARG A 90 -2.94 -6.69 -13.38
N ARG A 91 -3.78 -6.59 -14.41
CA ARG A 91 -3.68 -7.46 -15.58
C ARG A 91 -2.37 -7.27 -16.32
N SER A 92 -1.95 -6.02 -16.55
CA SER A 92 -0.69 -5.72 -17.20
C SER A 92 0.53 -6.24 -16.42
N ILE A 93 0.49 -6.25 -15.09
CA ILE A 93 1.55 -6.85 -14.24
C ILE A 93 1.64 -8.36 -14.47
N ILE A 94 0.49 -9.04 -14.57
CA ILE A 94 0.41 -10.48 -14.82
C ILE A 94 0.92 -10.79 -16.24
N GLU A 95 0.50 -10.02 -17.24
CA GLU A 95 0.94 -10.16 -18.63
C GLU A 95 2.45 -9.93 -18.77
N ALA A 96 3.02 -9.01 -17.99
CA ALA A 96 4.47 -8.78 -17.92
C ALA A 96 5.25 -9.88 -17.15
N GLY A 97 4.57 -10.91 -16.63
CA GLY A 97 5.19 -11.99 -15.85
C GLY A 97 5.79 -11.52 -14.53
N GLN A 98 5.40 -10.33 -14.04
CA GLN A 98 5.91 -9.75 -12.80
C GLN A 98 5.07 -10.15 -11.57
N ASP A 99 4.06 -11.00 -11.77
CA ASP A 99 3.27 -11.57 -10.69
C ASP A 99 3.90 -12.85 -10.15
N THR A 100 3.89 -13.02 -8.82
CA THR A 100 4.37 -14.25 -8.20
C THR A 100 3.60 -14.54 -6.92
N PRO A 101 3.10 -15.78 -6.74
CA PRO A 101 2.45 -16.19 -5.51
C PRO A 101 3.44 -16.48 -4.38
N ALA A 102 4.75 -16.48 -4.66
CA ALA A 102 5.77 -16.80 -3.68
C ALA A 102 6.00 -15.63 -2.69
N PRO A 103 6.27 -15.93 -1.40
CA PRO A 103 6.68 -14.91 -0.44
C PRO A 103 7.91 -14.13 -0.92
N ASN A 104 8.06 -12.87 -0.48
CA ASN A 104 9.16 -11.96 -0.88
C ASN A 104 9.26 -11.71 -2.39
N PHE A 105 8.14 -11.75 -3.12
CA PHE A 105 8.14 -11.58 -4.57
C PHE A 105 9.09 -12.57 -5.29
N GLY A 106 9.19 -13.80 -4.79
CA GLY A 106 10.10 -14.83 -5.34
C GLY A 106 11.59 -14.57 -5.09
N ARG A 107 11.96 -13.49 -4.38
CA ARG A 107 13.34 -13.21 -3.99
C ARG A 107 13.70 -14.03 -2.75
N LEU A 108 14.12 -15.28 -2.96
CA LEU A 108 14.78 -16.06 -1.91
C LEU A 108 16.15 -15.44 -1.64
N ARG A 109 16.46 -15.16 -0.36
CA ARG A 109 17.84 -14.86 0.04
C ARG A 109 18.65 -16.14 -0.18
N THR A 110 19.42 -16.19 -1.28
CA THR A 110 20.48 -17.18 -1.38
C THR A 110 21.47 -16.86 -0.26
N ARG A 111 21.52 -17.71 0.77
CA ARG A 111 22.67 -17.72 1.67
C ARG A 111 23.85 -18.11 0.81
N LYS A 112 24.69 -17.14 0.46
CA LYS A 112 25.98 -17.42 -0.16
C LYS A 112 26.78 -18.25 0.87
N PRO A 113 27.37 -19.39 0.47
CA PRO A 113 28.14 -20.24 1.36
C PRO A 113 29.35 -19.50 1.95
#